data_AF-A0A380X7W9-F1
#
_entry.id   AF-A0A380X7W9-F1
#
_cell.length_a   1.000
_cell.length_b   1.000
_cell.length_c   1.000
_cell.angle_alpha   90.00
_cell.angle_beta   90.00
_cell.angle_gamma   90.00
#
_symmetry.space_group_name_H-M   'P 1'
#
loop_
_entity.id
_entity.type
_entity.pdbx_description
1 polymer ?
#
loop_
_entity_poly.entity_id
_entity_poly.type
_entity_poly.pdbx_seq_one_letter_code
_entity_poly.pdbx_strand_id
1 'polypeptide(L)'
;MLGLNWVQQSGEYQALAYQAFNMAKIAFDQAKATKGKKKAVVVDLDETMMDNSAYAGWQVQTGTGFNGEDWTRWVNARETAAVPGAVEFNNYVNTHNGKVFYVSNRKDATEKAATLDDLKTLGFIGASEDVLYLKKDKSNKSPRFAEIEKLGYDIVLYVGDNLNDFGDATYKKSNAERRAFVQQNSKQFGKKFIMLPNPNYGGWEGGLAKDYYKGDDQSRVKIRHDAIKAWSGK
;
A
#
# COMPACT_ATOMS: atom_id res chain seq x y z
N MET A 1 6.62 -7.00 -16.93
CA MET A 1 7.77 -6.22 -17.41
C MET A 1 7.42 -4.76 -17.63
N LEU A 2 6.56 -4.40 -18.60
CA LEU A 2 6.29 -2.97 -18.89
C LEU A 2 5.79 -2.15 -17.69
N GLY A 3 4.89 -2.70 -16.86
CA GLY A 3 4.44 -2.03 -15.63
C GLY A 3 5.58 -1.81 -14.61
N LEU A 4 6.53 -2.75 -14.52
CA LEU A 4 7.72 -2.60 -13.68
C LEU A 4 8.67 -1.52 -14.23
N ASN A 5 8.90 -1.49 -15.55
CA ASN A 5 9.69 -0.43 -16.17
C ASN A 5 9.04 0.94 -15.95
N TRP A 6 7.71 1.03 -16.04
CA TRP A 6 7.00 2.26 -15.74
C TRP A 6 7.23 2.71 -14.29
N VAL A 7 7.14 1.81 -13.30
CA VAL A 7 7.45 2.17 -11.90
C VAL A 7 8.91 2.61 -11.74
N GLN A 8 9.87 1.83 -12.26
CA GLN A 8 11.30 2.04 -11.99
C GLN A 8 11.96 3.15 -12.82
N GLN A 9 11.44 3.46 -14.01
CA GLN A 9 12.13 4.30 -14.99
C GLN A 9 11.34 5.55 -15.38
N SER A 10 10.02 5.57 -15.20
CA SER A 10 9.21 6.69 -15.70
C SER A 10 9.23 7.87 -14.73
N GLY A 11 9.28 9.08 -15.28
CA GLY A 11 9.01 10.29 -14.50
C GLY A 11 7.54 10.35 -14.07
N GLU A 12 6.64 9.71 -14.81
CA GLU A 12 5.19 9.68 -14.55
C GLU A 12 4.85 8.98 -13.23
N TYR A 13 5.53 7.87 -12.90
CA TYR A 13 5.36 7.21 -11.59
C TYR A 13 5.76 8.17 -10.46
N GLN A 14 6.92 8.81 -10.57
CA GLN A 14 7.39 9.77 -9.56
C GLN A 14 6.42 10.96 -9.44
N ALA A 15 5.95 11.50 -10.57
CA ALA A 15 4.97 12.58 -10.58
C ALA A 15 3.66 12.20 -9.89
N LEU A 16 3.16 10.97 -10.09
CA LEU A 16 1.96 10.47 -9.42
C LEU A 16 2.18 10.26 -7.92
N ALA A 17 3.36 9.77 -7.51
CA ALA A 17 3.71 9.65 -6.10
C ALA A 17 3.75 11.03 -5.41
N TYR A 18 4.43 12.01 -6.00
CA TYR A 18 4.43 13.39 -5.51
C TYR A 18 3.02 14.00 -5.50
N GLN A 19 2.22 13.78 -6.54
CA GLN A 19 0.83 14.26 -6.58
C GLN A 19 0.02 13.69 -5.41
N ALA A 20 0.17 12.39 -5.12
CA ALA A 20 -0.52 11.74 -4.03
C ALA A 20 -0.12 12.34 -2.67
N PHE A 21 1.17 12.51 -2.40
CA PHE A 21 1.65 13.07 -1.13
C PHE A 21 1.39 14.57 -0.98
N ASN A 22 1.43 15.34 -2.07
CA ASN A 22 1.01 16.74 -2.08
C ASN A 22 -0.48 16.87 -1.69
N MET A 23 -1.33 16.03 -2.27
CA MET A 23 -2.74 15.99 -1.92
C MET A 23 -2.97 15.48 -0.49
N ALA A 24 -2.19 14.50 -0.04
CA ALA A 24 -2.23 14.00 1.33
C ALA A 24 -1.88 15.10 2.33
N LYS A 25 -0.87 15.92 2.04
CA LYS A 25 -0.49 17.07 2.87
C LYS A 25 -1.64 18.08 2.97
N ILE A 26 -2.22 18.47 1.83
CA ILE A 26 -3.37 19.41 1.80
C ILE A 26 -4.56 18.86 2.60
N ALA A 27 -4.90 17.59 2.37
CA ALA A 27 -5.99 16.92 3.07
C ALA A 27 -5.71 16.79 4.57
N PHE A 28 -4.48 16.47 4.95
CA PHE A 28 -4.04 16.48 6.34
C PHE A 28 -4.25 17.88 6.90
N ASP A 29 -3.68 18.94 6.35
CA ASP A 29 -3.80 20.31 6.87
C ASP A 29 -5.27 20.74 7.08
N GLN A 30 -6.17 20.34 6.17
CA GLN A 30 -7.60 20.66 6.25
C GLN A 30 -8.40 19.79 7.24
N ALA A 31 -7.92 18.59 7.54
CA ALA A 31 -8.66 17.65 8.37
C ALA A 31 -8.70 18.09 9.84
N LYS A 32 -9.89 18.02 10.43
CA LYS A 32 -10.12 18.25 11.86
C LYS A 32 -10.42 16.92 12.51
N ALA A 33 -9.62 16.57 13.52
CA ALA A 33 -9.92 15.43 14.37
C ALA A 33 -11.19 15.71 15.19
N THR A 34 -11.95 14.65 15.48
CA THR A 34 -13.08 14.67 16.40
C THR A 34 -12.66 15.25 17.75
N LYS A 35 -13.53 16.07 18.36
CA LYS A 35 -13.22 16.75 19.64
C LYS A 35 -12.77 15.72 20.70
N GLY A 36 -11.60 15.95 21.28
CA GLY A 36 -11.00 15.06 22.29
C GLY A 36 -10.17 13.91 21.73
N LYS A 37 -10.02 13.79 20.41
CA LYS A 37 -9.17 12.79 19.75
C LYS A 37 -7.92 13.42 19.16
N LYS A 38 -6.84 12.63 19.09
CA LYS A 38 -5.58 12.99 18.41
C LYS A 38 -5.67 12.66 16.92
N LYS A 39 -5.00 13.42 16.07
CA LYS A 39 -5.03 13.22 14.63
C LYS A 39 -4.08 12.09 14.21
N ALA A 40 -4.61 11.08 13.53
CA ALA A 40 -3.82 9.99 12.96
C ALA A 40 -3.90 9.96 11.44
N VAL A 41 -2.78 9.62 10.81
CA VAL A 41 -2.72 9.19 9.41
C VAL A 41 -2.31 7.74 9.40
N VAL A 42 -3.08 6.90 8.72
CA VAL A 42 -2.73 5.51 8.50
C VAL A 42 -2.12 5.37 7.12
N VAL A 43 -0.99 4.68 7.02
CA VAL A 43 -0.30 4.42 5.76
C VAL A 43 -0.01 2.93 5.64
N ASP A 44 -0.12 2.37 4.43
CA ASP A 44 0.58 1.13 4.10
C ASP A 44 2.09 1.37 3.97
N LEU A 45 2.89 0.31 3.92
CA LEU A 45 4.32 0.37 3.64
C LEU A 45 4.63 0.01 2.19
N ASP A 46 4.48 -1.26 1.83
CA ASP A 46 4.93 -1.79 0.54
C ASP A 46 4.19 -1.10 -0.61
N GLU A 47 4.94 -0.58 -1.59
CA GLU A 47 4.46 0.19 -2.76
C GLU A 47 3.70 1.48 -2.43
N THR A 48 3.67 1.89 -1.16
CA THR A 48 3.06 3.13 -0.68
C THR A 48 4.09 4.09 -0.11
N MET A 49 4.80 3.67 0.95
CA MET A 49 5.88 4.44 1.56
C MET A 49 7.26 3.85 1.21
N MET A 50 7.31 2.54 0.99
CA MET A 50 8.49 1.74 0.72
C MET A 50 8.41 1.16 -0.70
N ASP A 51 9.46 1.33 -1.49
CA ASP A 51 9.58 0.82 -2.85
C ASP A 51 10.32 -0.54 -2.84
N ASN A 52 9.60 -1.61 -3.18
CA ASN A 52 10.12 -2.96 -3.28
C ASN A 52 10.27 -3.42 -4.75
N SER A 53 10.27 -2.48 -5.71
CA SER A 53 10.33 -2.82 -7.12
C SER A 53 11.58 -3.63 -7.51
N ALA A 54 12.68 -3.51 -6.77
CA ALA A 54 13.87 -4.34 -6.95
C ALA A 54 13.58 -5.84 -6.73
N TYR A 55 12.72 -6.21 -5.77
CA TYR A 55 12.25 -7.59 -5.61
C TYR A 55 11.49 -8.07 -6.84
N ALA A 56 10.60 -7.24 -7.40
CA ALA A 56 9.91 -7.55 -8.65
C ALA A 56 10.88 -7.70 -9.84
N GLY A 57 11.96 -6.89 -9.86
CA GLY A 57 13.05 -7.05 -10.83
C GLY A 57 13.75 -8.40 -10.71
N TRP A 58 14.06 -8.83 -9.49
CA TRP A 58 14.63 -10.14 -9.22
C TRP A 58 13.70 -11.29 -9.66
N GLN A 59 12.39 -11.16 -9.42
CA GLN A 59 11.40 -12.14 -9.89
C GLN A 59 11.41 -12.28 -11.42
N VAL A 60 11.48 -11.15 -12.14
CA VAL A 60 11.56 -11.14 -13.61
C VAL A 60 12.86 -11.79 -14.10
N GLN A 61 14.00 -11.45 -13.50
CA GLN A 61 15.30 -11.97 -13.92
C GLN A 61 15.47 -13.47 -13.65
N THR A 62 14.86 -13.97 -12.58
CA THR A 62 14.96 -15.39 -12.20
C THR A 62 13.80 -16.25 -12.67
N GLY A 63 12.74 -15.65 -13.22
CA GLY A 63 11.51 -16.36 -13.60
C GLY A 63 10.71 -16.90 -12.41
N THR A 64 10.90 -16.32 -11.22
CA THR A 64 10.31 -16.82 -9.96
C THR A 64 9.05 -16.04 -9.60
N GLY A 65 7.96 -16.76 -9.30
CA GLY A 65 6.72 -16.17 -8.77
C GLY A 65 6.86 -15.69 -7.32
N PHE A 66 5.83 -15.05 -6.78
CA PHE A 66 5.86 -14.64 -5.37
C PHE A 66 5.86 -15.87 -4.45
N ASN A 67 6.77 -15.89 -3.48
CA ASN A 67 6.69 -16.79 -2.34
C ASN A 67 7.14 -16.07 -1.07
N GLY A 68 6.61 -16.51 0.07
CA GLY A 68 6.79 -15.80 1.34
C GLY A 68 8.19 -15.92 1.95
N GLU A 69 8.98 -16.93 1.56
CA GLU A 69 10.35 -17.13 2.05
C GLU A 69 11.31 -16.17 1.36
N ASP A 70 11.23 -16.08 0.03
CA ASP A 70 12.01 -15.13 -0.76
C ASP A 70 11.65 -13.68 -0.42
N TRP A 71 10.37 -13.39 -0.15
CA TRP A 71 9.96 -12.09 0.37
C TRP A 71 10.58 -11.78 1.74
N THR A 72 10.60 -12.76 2.65
CA THR A 72 11.25 -12.59 3.96
C THR A 72 12.75 -12.34 3.79
N ARG A 73 13.39 -13.02 2.83
CA ARG A 73 14.80 -12.80 2.48
C ARG A 73 15.03 -11.40 1.92
N TRP A 74 14.16 -10.91 1.04
CA TRP A 74 14.18 -9.54 0.53
C TRP A 74 14.08 -8.50 1.63
N VAL A 75 13.07 -8.60 2.51
CA VAL A 75 12.90 -7.66 3.62
C VAL A 75 14.13 -7.63 4.52
N ASN A 76 14.73 -8.80 4.80
CA ASN A 76 15.93 -8.87 5.63
C ASN A 76 17.21 -8.38 4.94
N ALA A 77 17.21 -8.26 3.60
CA ALA A 77 18.34 -7.69 2.86
C ALA A 77 18.51 -6.19 3.09
N ARG A 78 17.46 -5.48 3.54
CA ARG A 78 17.49 -4.03 3.85
C ARG A 78 17.89 -3.15 2.66
N GLU A 79 17.40 -3.54 1.49
CA GLU A 79 17.63 -2.83 0.22
C GLU A 79 16.37 -2.08 -0.23
N THR A 80 15.38 -1.96 0.66
CA THR A 80 14.13 -1.23 0.37
C THR A 80 14.42 0.25 0.14
N ALA A 81 13.88 0.83 -0.93
CA ALA A 81 13.95 2.26 -1.18
C ALA A 81 12.70 3.00 -0.64
N ALA A 82 12.74 4.33 -0.61
CA ALA A 82 11.57 5.14 -0.27
C ALA A 82 10.78 5.53 -1.53
N VAL A 83 9.46 5.45 -1.47
CA VAL A 83 8.59 6.00 -2.52
C VAL A 83 8.76 7.54 -2.56
N PRO A 84 8.86 8.18 -3.74
CA PRO A 84 9.04 9.62 -3.84
C PRO A 84 7.98 10.42 -3.06
N GLY A 85 8.43 11.32 -2.18
CA GLY A 85 7.56 12.16 -1.34
C GLY A 85 7.10 11.51 -0.02
N ALA A 86 7.27 10.20 0.16
CA ALA A 86 6.77 9.49 1.34
C ALA A 86 7.45 9.95 2.65
N VAL A 87 8.77 10.07 2.64
CA VAL A 87 9.57 10.49 3.80
C VAL A 87 9.18 11.90 4.24
N GLU A 88 9.08 12.83 3.29
CA GLU A 88 8.69 14.23 3.55
C GLU A 88 7.28 14.29 4.15
N PHE A 89 6.31 13.60 3.55
CA PHE A 89 4.94 13.58 4.06
C PHE A 89 4.85 12.97 5.47
N ASN A 90 5.51 11.84 5.71
CA ASN A 90 5.56 11.22 7.04
C ASN A 90 6.10 12.20 8.08
N ASN A 91 7.24 12.81 7.75
CA ASN A 91 7.94 13.72 8.65
C ASN A 91 7.13 14.98 8.92
N TYR A 92 6.44 15.49 7.89
CA TYR A 92 5.50 16.60 8.03
C TYR A 92 4.37 16.27 9.01
N VAL A 93 3.66 15.14 8.83
CA VAL A 93 2.57 14.74 9.73
C VAL A 93 3.05 14.64 11.19
N ASN A 94 4.19 13.98 11.42
CA ASN A 94 4.73 13.76 12.76
C ASN A 94 5.27 15.03 13.44
N THR A 95 5.52 16.11 12.67
CA THR A 95 5.93 17.42 13.20
C THR A 95 4.79 18.43 13.27
N HIS A 96 3.62 18.13 12.70
CA HIS A 96 2.48 19.04 12.60
C HIS A 96 1.24 18.52 13.34
N ASN A 97 1.44 18.15 14.61
CA ASN A 97 0.36 17.71 15.53
C ASN A 97 -0.47 16.52 15.01
N GLY A 98 0.16 15.66 14.21
CA GLY A 98 -0.37 14.36 13.79
C GLY A 98 0.56 13.22 14.20
N LYS A 99 0.08 12.00 14.00
CA LYS A 99 0.90 10.80 14.15
C LYS A 99 0.64 9.87 12.97
N VAL A 100 1.71 9.40 12.33
CA VAL A 100 1.64 8.36 11.31
C VAL A 100 1.65 6.99 11.98
N PHE A 101 0.76 6.12 11.53
CA PHE A 101 0.69 4.71 11.88
C PHE A 101 0.89 3.86 10.63
N TYR A 102 1.86 2.96 10.67
CA TYR A 102 2.20 2.06 9.57
C TYR A 102 1.41 0.76 9.72
N VAL A 103 0.41 0.55 8.89
CA VAL A 103 -0.43 -0.66 8.91
C VAL A 103 -0.11 -1.50 7.67
N SER A 104 0.85 -2.41 7.82
CA SER A 104 1.43 -3.18 6.71
C SER A 104 1.16 -4.68 6.84
N ASN A 105 1.17 -5.38 5.70
CA ASN A 105 1.08 -6.84 5.66
C ASN A 105 2.43 -7.56 5.66
N ARG A 106 3.54 -6.85 5.86
CA ARG A 106 4.79 -7.46 6.36
C ARG A 106 4.52 -8.21 7.66
N LYS A 107 5.22 -9.32 7.89
CA LYS A 107 5.02 -10.23 9.03
C LYS A 107 5.65 -9.68 10.31
N ASP A 108 4.85 -9.59 11.36
CA ASP A 108 5.30 -9.12 12.68
C ASP A 108 6.46 -9.96 13.24
N ALA A 109 6.40 -11.28 13.04
CA ALA A 109 7.35 -12.23 13.63
C ALA A 109 8.73 -12.26 12.97
N THR A 110 8.81 -12.01 11.65
CA THR A 110 10.03 -12.29 10.87
C THR A 110 10.52 -11.12 10.02
N GLU A 111 9.71 -10.08 9.85
CA GLU A 111 9.99 -8.96 8.94
C GLU A 111 10.07 -7.61 9.68
N LYS A 112 9.69 -7.56 10.98
CA LYS A 112 9.63 -6.33 11.79
C LYS A 112 10.97 -5.61 11.92
N ALA A 113 12.00 -6.34 12.36
CA ALA A 113 13.28 -5.73 12.71
C ALA A 113 13.91 -5.03 11.50
N ALA A 114 13.97 -5.70 10.35
CA ALA A 114 14.50 -5.12 9.12
C ALA A 114 13.62 -3.99 8.58
N THR A 115 12.29 -4.10 8.69
CA THR A 115 11.38 -3.01 8.31
C THR A 115 11.61 -1.73 9.11
N LEU A 116 11.79 -1.84 10.44
CA LEU A 116 12.11 -0.68 11.27
C LEU A 116 13.47 -0.09 10.95
N ASP A 117 14.45 -0.94 10.61
CA ASP A 117 15.80 -0.51 10.24
C ASP A 117 15.81 0.26 8.92
N ASP A 118 15.11 -0.24 7.90
CA ASP A 118 14.91 0.46 6.63
C ASP A 118 14.18 1.79 6.83
N LEU A 119 13.08 1.82 7.60
CA LEU A 119 12.35 3.07 7.89
C LEU A 119 13.27 4.11 8.56
N LYS A 120 14.12 3.70 9.50
CA LYS A 120 15.08 4.62 10.15
C LYS A 120 16.15 5.08 9.17
N THR A 121 16.73 4.16 8.41
CA THR A 121 17.80 4.43 7.44
C THR A 121 17.32 5.38 6.33
N LEU A 122 16.08 5.21 5.87
CA LEU A 122 15.43 6.05 4.87
C LEU A 122 14.97 7.42 5.43
N GLY A 123 15.08 7.65 6.75
CA GLY A 123 14.79 8.94 7.36
C GLY A 123 13.33 9.18 7.77
N PHE A 124 12.52 8.13 7.92
CA PHE A 124 11.15 8.23 8.45
C PHE A 124 11.18 8.51 9.97
N ILE A 125 10.99 9.78 10.35
CA ILE A 125 10.98 10.15 11.78
C ILE A 125 9.77 9.53 12.48
N GLY A 126 9.96 9.17 13.74
CA GLY A 126 8.90 8.57 14.57
C GLY A 126 8.57 7.11 14.21
N ALA A 127 9.37 6.46 13.36
CA ALA A 127 9.31 5.02 13.13
C ALA A 127 9.78 4.24 14.37
N SER A 128 8.84 3.58 15.02
CA SER A 128 9.04 2.81 16.25
C SER A 128 7.99 1.71 16.35
N GLU A 129 8.19 0.76 17.27
CA GLU A 129 7.30 -0.40 17.41
C GLU A 129 5.85 -0.01 17.77
N ASP A 130 5.64 1.08 18.52
CA ASP A 130 4.31 1.53 18.97
C ASP A 130 3.42 2.06 17.83
N VAL A 131 4.00 2.38 16.67
CA VAL A 131 3.25 2.83 15.49
C VAL A 131 3.31 1.86 14.32
N LEU A 132 3.91 0.69 14.52
CA LEU A 132 4.09 -0.31 13.48
C LEU A 132 3.14 -1.49 13.70
N TYR A 133 2.04 -1.51 12.93
CA TYR A 133 0.96 -2.49 13.01
C TYR A 133 1.08 -3.54 11.88
N LEU A 134 2.00 -4.48 12.08
CA LEU A 134 2.28 -5.55 11.12
C LEU A 134 1.26 -6.70 11.16
N LYS A 135 1.31 -7.55 10.13
CA LYS A 135 0.45 -8.74 10.03
C LYS A 135 0.89 -9.80 11.04
N LYS A 136 -0.09 -10.25 11.83
CA LYS A 136 0.00 -11.44 12.67
C LYS A 136 -0.73 -12.60 11.98
N ASP A 137 -2.03 -12.73 12.23
CA ASP A 137 -2.90 -13.79 11.70
C ASP A 137 -3.67 -13.37 10.43
N LYS A 138 -4.08 -12.11 10.35
CA LYS A 138 -5.03 -11.63 9.33
C LYS A 138 -4.45 -10.55 8.42
N SER A 139 -4.68 -10.70 7.12
CA SER A 139 -4.28 -9.72 6.10
C SER A 139 -5.24 -8.53 5.97
N ASN A 140 -6.49 -8.62 6.46
CA ASN A 140 -7.39 -7.48 6.49
C ASN A 140 -6.92 -6.48 7.56
N LYS A 141 -7.09 -5.18 7.30
CA LYS A 141 -6.44 -4.11 8.06
C LYS A 141 -7.38 -3.44 9.08
N SER A 142 -8.70 -3.59 8.93
CA SER A 142 -9.68 -2.95 9.83
C SER A 142 -9.51 -3.27 11.32
N PRO A 143 -9.11 -4.49 11.76
CA PRO A 143 -8.83 -4.74 13.17
C PRO A 143 -7.71 -3.85 13.73
N ARG A 144 -6.67 -3.61 12.94
CA ARG A 144 -5.53 -2.74 13.31
C ARG A 144 -5.91 -1.27 13.28
N PHE A 145 -6.80 -0.85 12.38
CA PHE A 145 -7.36 0.51 12.40
C PHE A 145 -8.15 0.76 13.70
N ALA A 146 -8.98 -0.22 14.11
CA ALA A 146 -9.74 -0.11 15.35
C ALA A 146 -8.86 -0.09 16.61
N GLU A 147 -7.69 -0.76 16.59
CA GLU A 147 -6.70 -0.66 17.67
C GLU A 147 -6.16 0.78 17.82
N ILE A 148 -5.86 1.45 16.71
CA ILE A 148 -5.41 2.85 16.70
C ILE A 148 -6.49 3.78 17.25
N GLU A 149 -7.75 3.61 16.83
CA GLU A 149 -8.88 4.42 17.31
C GLU A 149 -9.13 4.27 18.82
N LYS A 150 -8.94 3.06 19.36
CA LYS A 150 -9.04 2.75 20.80
C LYS A 150 -7.98 3.49 21.63
N LEU A 151 -6.83 3.83 21.05
CA LEU A 151 -5.80 4.64 21.69
C LEU A 151 -6.16 6.14 21.76
N GLY A 152 -7.35 6.53 21.31
CA GLY A 152 -7.81 7.93 21.34
C GLY A 152 -7.45 8.72 20.09
N TYR A 153 -7.09 8.06 19.00
CA TYR A 153 -6.88 8.70 17.71
C TYR A 153 -8.14 8.74 16.86
N ASP A 154 -8.21 9.72 15.98
CA ASP A 154 -9.14 9.84 14.87
C ASP A 154 -8.34 9.73 13.56
N ILE A 155 -8.60 8.69 12.77
CA ILE A 155 -7.90 8.43 11.53
C ILE A 155 -8.49 9.35 10.45
N VAL A 156 -7.81 10.45 10.19
CA VAL A 156 -8.28 11.47 9.25
C VAL A 156 -7.97 11.11 7.80
N LEU A 157 -6.88 10.38 7.56
CA LEU A 157 -6.40 9.99 6.24
C LEU A 157 -5.93 8.54 6.23
N TYR A 158 -6.15 7.88 5.11
CA TYR A 158 -5.58 6.57 4.77
C TYR A 158 -4.78 6.71 3.47
N VAL A 159 -3.57 6.17 3.44
CA VAL A 159 -2.67 6.20 2.28
C VAL A 159 -2.28 4.77 1.92
N GLY A 160 -2.44 4.37 0.66
CA GLY A 160 -2.19 3.01 0.22
C GLY A 160 -2.20 2.87 -1.31
N ASP A 161 -1.62 1.79 -1.82
CA ASP A 161 -1.73 1.38 -3.23
C ASP A 161 -2.90 0.40 -3.45
N ASN A 162 -3.51 -0.11 -2.38
CA ASN A 162 -4.58 -1.09 -2.42
C ASN A 162 -5.86 -0.56 -1.75
N LEU A 163 -7.03 -0.78 -2.36
CA LEU A 163 -8.31 -0.40 -1.75
C LEU A 163 -8.56 -1.02 -0.37
N ASN A 164 -7.91 -2.15 -0.06
CA ASN A 164 -8.00 -2.78 1.26
C ASN A 164 -7.30 -1.98 2.37
N ASP A 165 -6.48 -0.98 2.00
CA ASP A 165 -5.82 -0.06 2.93
C ASP A 165 -6.79 1.01 3.44
N PHE A 166 -7.98 1.10 2.85
CA PHE A 166 -9.05 2.00 3.24
C PHE A 166 -10.16 1.31 4.02
N GLY A 167 -9.99 0.01 4.32
CA GLY A 167 -10.92 -0.80 5.09
C GLY A 167 -11.30 -2.10 4.39
N ASP A 168 -12.16 -2.88 5.05
CA ASP A 168 -12.47 -4.25 4.61
C ASP A 168 -13.56 -4.34 3.54
N ALA A 169 -14.17 -3.22 3.12
CA ALA A 169 -15.26 -3.21 2.14
C ALA A 169 -14.87 -3.89 0.81
N THR A 170 -13.61 -3.79 0.41
CA THR A 170 -13.07 -4.39 -0.83
C THR A 170 -12.29 -5.68 -0.60
N TYR A 171 -12.20 -6.16 0.65
CA TYR A 171 -11.42 -7.34 1.00
C TYR A 171 -12.07 -8.61 0.44
N LYS A 172 -11.28 -9.40 -0.31
CA LYS A 172 -11.70 -10.63 -1.01
C LYS A 172 -12.90 -10.40 -1.96
N LYS A 173 -12.96 -9.24 -2.62
CA LYS A 173 -14.00 -8.88 -3.60
C LYS A 173 -13.46 -8.92 -5.03
N SER A 174 -14.36 -9.15 -5.98
CA SER A 174 -14.03 -9.09 -7.41
C SER A 174 -13.67 -7.67 -7.85
N ASN A 175 -12.98 -7.53 -8.98
CA ASN A 175 -12.68 -6.21 -9.54
C ASN A 175 -13.93 -5.40 -9.92
N ALA A 176 -15.06 -6.05 -10.21
CA ALA A 176 -16.32 -5.35 -10.43
C ALA A 176 -16.82 -4.67 -9.16
N GLU A 177 -16.85 -5.41 -8.04
CA GLU A 177 -17.24 -4.87 -6.73
C GLU A 177 -16.24 -3.80 -6.23
N ARG A 178 -14.94 -4.01 -6.45
CA ARG A 178 -13.89 -3.03 -6.13
C ARG A 178 -14.08 -1.71 -6.89
N ARG A 179 -14.40 -1.77 -8.20
CA ARG A 179 -14.74 -0.56 -8.98
C ARG A 179 -16.03 0.09 -8.51
N ALA A 180 -17.05 -0.69 -8.11
CA ALA A 180 -18.28 -0.15 -7.55
C ALA A 180 -18.02 0.62 -6.24
N PHE A 181 -17.15 0.10 -5.37
CA PHE A 181 -16.70 0.83 -4.17
C PHE A 181 -16.03 2.15 -4.53
N VAL A 182 -15.13 2.17 -5.53
CA VAL A 182 -14.48 3.40 -6.01
C VAL A 182 -15.52 4.40 -6.52
N GLN A 183 -16.51 3.96 -7.30
CA GLN A 183 -17.57 4.83 -7.81
C GLN A 183 -18.37 5.48 -6.67
N GLN A 184 -18.80 4.67 -5.69
CA GLN A 184 -19.57 5.12 -4.52
C GLN A 184 -18.76 6.10 -3.65
N ASN A 185 -17.45 5.93 -3.59
CA ASN A 185 -16.55 6.74 -2.76
C ASN A 185 -15.69 7.73 -3.57
N SER A 186 -16.04 8.00 -4.83
CA SER A 186 -15.23 8.78 -5.77
C SER A 186 -14.75 10.13 -5.22
N LYS A 187 -15.59 10.80 -4.43
CA LYS A 187 -15.30 12.10 -3.79
C LYS A 187 -14.31 12.02 -2.61
N GLN A 188 -14.00 10.82 -2.11
CA GLN A 188 -13.08 10.59 -0.99
C GLN A 188 -11.62 10.45 -1.46
N PHE A 189 -11.39 10.06 -2.71
CA PHE A 189 -10.04 9.93 -3.26
C PHE A 189 -9.37 11.30 -3.41
N GLY A 190 -8.12 11.41 -2.94
CA GLY A 190 -7.40 12.68 -2.81
C GLY A 190 -7.81 13.53 -1.60
N LYS A 191 -8.71 13.03 -0.74
CA LYS A 191 -9.16 13.72 0.49
C LYS A 191 -9.01 12.84 1.73
N LYS A 192 -9.74 11.73 1.80
CA LYS A 192 -9.65 10.76 2.89
C LYS A 192 -8.84 9.54 2.49
N PHE A 193 -8.93 9.14 1.21
CA PHE A 193 -8.19 8.02 0.64
C PHE A 193 -7.16 8.56 -0.33
N ILE A 194 -5.89 8.33 -0.07
CA ILE A 194 -4.79 8.73 -0.93
C ILE A 194 -4.26 7.47 -1.60
N MET A 195 -4.32 7.43 -2.93
CA MET A 195 -3.94 6.26 -3.73
C MET A 195 -2.54 6.44 -4.33
N LEU A 196 -1.71 5.42 -4.19
CA LEU A 196 -0.46 5.27 -4.93
C LEU A 196 -0.62 4.25 -6.06
N PRO A 197 0.09 4.40 -7.19
CA PRO A 197 -0.02 3.48 -8.30
C PRO A 197 0.84 2.23 -8.12
N ASN A 198 0.22 1.04 -8.11
CA ASN A 198 0.92 -0.25 -8.16
C ASN A 198 0.38 -1.12 -9.31
N PRO A 199 1.03 -1.09 -10.49
CA PRO A 199 0.65 -1.93 -11.62
C PRO A 199 1.26 -3.34 -11.55
N ASN A 200 2.04 -3.67 -10.51
CA ASN A 200 2.79 -4.92 -10.43
C ASN A 200 2.02 -6.03 -9.73
N TYR A 201 1.39 -5.74 -8.58
CA TYR A 201 0.64 -6.72 -7.81
C TYR A 201 -0.44 -6.06 -6.94
N GLY A 202 -1.26 -6.86 -6.25
CA GLY A 202 -2.16 -6.37 -5.21
C GLY A 202 -3.53 -7.04 -5.22
N GLY A 203 -4.47 -6.49 -4.46
CA GLY A 203 -5.82 -7.04 -4.35
C GLY A 203 -6.60 -7.05 -5.67
N TRP A 204 -6.21 -6.21 -6.63
CA TRP A 204 -6.78 -6.20 -7.98
C TRP A 204 -6.40 -7.44 -8.79
N GLU A 205 -5.25 -8.05 -8.51
CA GLU A 205 -4.77 -9.25 -9.19
C GLU A 205 -5.66 -10.45 -8.79
N GLY A 206 -5.81 -10.69 -7.48
CA GLY A 206 -6.77 -11.67 -6.97
C GLY A 206 -8.24 -11.35 -7.28
N GLY A 207 -8.56 -10.10 -7.60
CA GLY A 207 -9.89 -9.68 -8.02
C GLY A 207 -10.27 -10.06 -9.47
N LEU A 208 -9.33 -10.62 -10.24
CA LEU A 208 -9.57 -11.09 -11.62
C LEU A 208 -10.47 -12.33 -11.66
N ALA A 209 -10.32 -13.24 -10.70
CA ALA A 209 -11.13 -14.45 -10.57
C ALA A 209 -11.21 -14.92 -9.11
N LYS A 210 -12.32 -15.58 -8.73
CA LYS A 210 -12.56 -16.06 -7.34
C LYS A 210 -11.49 -17.03 -6.84
N ASP A 211 -10.88 -17.77 -7.74
CA ASP A 211 -9.90 -18.84 -7.51
C ASP A 211 -8.51 -18.49 -8.09
N TYR A 212 -8.25 -17.21 -8.36
CA TYR A 212 -7.00 -16.74 -8.98
C TYR A 212 -5.72 -17.31 -8.34
N TYR A 213 -5.62 -17.29 -7.01
CA TYR A 213 -4.45 -17.82 -6.28
C TYR A 213 -4.53 -19.33 -5.97
N LYS A 214 -5.61 -20.03 -6.36
CA LYS A 214 -5.74 -21.49 -6.20
C LYS A 214 -5.19 -22.27 -7.39
N GLY A 215 -5.14 -21.65 -8.57
CA GLY A 215 -4.58 -22.23 -9.78
C GLY A 215 -3.05 -22.15 -9.85
N ASP A 216 -2.48 -22.86 -10.81
CA ASP A 216 -1.07 -22.78 -11.19
C ASP A 216 -0.77 -21.52 -12.03
N ASP A 217 0.49 -21.37 -12.47
CA ASP A 217 0.91 -20.22 -13.27
C ASP A 217 0.20 -20.15 -14.63
N GLN A 218 -0.07 -21.28 -15.27
CA GLN A 218 -0.77 -21.32 -16.56
C GLN A 218 -2.22 -20.83 -16.42
N SER A 219 -2.92 -21.27 -15.37
CA SER A 219 -4.25 -20.80 -15.04
C SER A 219 -4.27 -19.29 -14.77
N ARG A 220 -3.29 -18.77 -14.02
CA ARG A 220 -3.16 -17.32 -13.77
C ARG A 220 -2.92 -16.53 -15.05
N VAL A 221 -2.05 -17.01 -15.94
CA VAL A 221 -1.81 -16.38 -17.25
C VAL A 221 -3.09 -16.35 -18.08
N LYS A 222 -3.83 -17.46 -18.13
CA LYS A 222 -5.11 -17.52 -18.83
C LYS A 222 -6.13 -16.54 -18.27
N ILE A 223 -6.30 -16.48 -16.94
CA ILE A 223 -7.22 -15.52 -16.31
C ILE A 223 -6.84 -14.07 -16.66
N ARG A 224 -5.55 -13.73 -16.63
CA ARG A 224 -5.08 -12.39 -17.02
C ARG A 224 -5.41 -12.09 -18.48
N HIS A 225 -5.20 -13.05 -19.38
CA HIS A 225 -5.51 -12.89 -20.80
C HIS A 225 -7.02 -12.71 -21.03
N ASP A 226 -7.85 -13.55 -20.43
CA ASP A 226 -9.32 -13.51 -20.59
C ASP A 226 -9.94 -12.23 -19.99
N ALA A 227 -9.27 -11.59 -19.04
CA ALA A 227 -9.72 -10.32 -18.46
C ALA A 227 -9.50 -9.10 -19.36
N ILE A 228 -8.75 -9.24 -20.46
CA ILE A 228 -8.48 -8.15 -21.41
C ILE A 228 -9.73 -7.87 -22.22
N LYS A 229 -10.19 -6.61 -22.20
CA LYS A 229 -11.21 -6.12 -23.13
C LYS A 229 -10.51 -5.62 -24.39
N ALA A 230 -10.70 -6.32 -25.51
CA ALA A 230 -10.09 -5.99 -26.79
C ALA A 230 -11.09 -5.32 -27.73
N TRP A 231 -10.60 -4.34 -28.51
CA TRP A 231 -11.33 -3.81 -29.66
C TRP A 231 -11.47 -4.91 -30.73
N SER A 232 -12.62 -4.97 -31.40
CA SER A 232 -12.92 -5.96 -32.45
C SER A 232 -12.08 -5.80 -33.73
N GLY A 233 -11.33 -4.70 -33.87
CA GLY A 233 -10.63 -4.39 -35.13
C GLY A 233 -11.58 -3.95 -36.25
N LYS A 234 -12.82 -3.64 -35.91
CA LYS A 234 -13.90 -3.18 -36.78
C LYS A 234 -14.53 -1.94 -36.20
#